data_AF-A0A3N2NBR8-F1
#
_entry.id   AF-A0A3N2NBR8-F1
#
_cell.length_a   1.000
_cell.length_b   1.000
_cell.length_c   1.000
_cell.angle_alpha   90.00
_cell.angle_beta   90.00
_cell.angle_gamma   90.00
#
_symmetry.space_group_name_H-M   'P 1'
#
loop_
_entity.id
_entity.type
_entity.pdbx_description
1 polymer ?
#
loop_
_entity_poly.entity_id
_entity_poly.type
_entity_poly.pdbx_seq_one_letter_code
_entity_poly.pdbx_strand_id
1 'polypeptide(L)'
;MKGKFYIASLIEEGEHEHQDFKFAISDARKIARSLSAFANNDGGRLLIGVKDNGAIAGVRNEEDIYLVEQAAEMYCVPPQQLRVTAFKTEGGHTVVRVEIDRAPARPVQVKEAEGHLRAYYRVRDENIAAPPLLVKAWQRAAEQSSGSILGLDSHGRQLLSMASDDSGVTLEDFMVEAHISRAMAEELAISLYSMGVIDFRYDGTRFTMVCTA
;
A
#
# COMPACT_ATOMS: atom_id res chain seq x y z
N MET A 1 -21.56 -19.59 15.70
CA MET A 1 -20.39 -20.51 15.57
C MET A 1 -19.43 -20.09 14.47
N LYS A 2 -19.87 -19.80 13.23
CA LYS A 2 -18.98 -19.47 12.09
C LYS A 2 -17.95 -18.36 12.37
N GLY A 3 -18.34 -17.28 13.06
CA GLY A 3 -17.41 -16.15 13.33
C GLY A 3 -16.24 -16.45 14.28
N LYS A 4 -16.38 -17.45 15.17
CA LYS A 4 -15.31 -17.81 16.13
C LYS A 4 -14.13 -18.49 15.44
N PHE A 5 -14.43 -19.51 14.64
CA PHE A 5 -13.42 -20.22 13.84
C PHE A 5 -12.79 -19.33 12.78
N TYR A 6 -13.58 -18.43 12.21
CA TYR A 6 -13.09 -17.48 11.22
C TYR A 6 -12.00 -16.56 11.77
N ILE A 7 -12.23 -15.89 12.91
CA ILE A 7 -11.21 -14.97 13.42
C ILE A 7 -9.96 -15.71 13.91
N ALA A 8 -10.12 -16.93 14.43
CA ALA A 8 -8.99 -17.78 14.81
C ALA A 8 -8.12 -18.15 13.60
N SER A 9 -8.72 -18.51 12.45
CA SER A 9 -7.95 -18.83 11.25
C SER A 9 -7.15 -17.63 10.75
N LEU A 10 -7.74 -16.42 10.81
CA LEU A 10 -6.99 -15.21 10.44
C LEU A 10 -5.80 -14.97 11.37
N ILE A 11 -5.94 -15.21 12.67
CA ILE A 11 -4.83 -15.04 13.62
C ILE A 11 -3.72 -16.06 13.35
N GLU A 12 -4.08 -17.29 12.99
CA GLU A 12 -3.13 -18.34 12.61
C GLU A 12 -2.35 -18.02 11.33
N GLU A 13 -2.93 -17.25 10.40
CA GLU A 13 -2.23 -16.76 9.20
C GLU A 13 -1.04 -15.83 9.53
N GLY A 14 -1.02 -15.21 10.71
CA GLY A 14 0.05 -14.29 11.13
C GLY A 14 0.06 -12.96 10.38
N GLU A 15 1.07 -12.12 10.60
CA GLU A 15 1.20 -10.85 9.88
C GLU A 15 1.78 -11.03 8.48
N HIS A 16 1.22 -10.33 7.50
CA HIS A 16 1.66 -10.37 6.12
C HIS A 16 1.18 -9.13 5.35
N GLU A 17 1.34 -9.14 4.03
CA GLU A 17 1.10 -7.96 3.17
C GLU A 17 -0.36 -7.47 3.14
N HIS A 18 -1.30 -8.26 3.64
CA HIS A 18 -2.73 -7.91 3.76
C HIS A 18 -3.25 -8.00 5.19
N GLN A 19 -2.38 -8.26 6.18
CA GLN A 19 -2.78 -8.38 7.58
C GLN A 19 -1.74 -7.80 8.53
N ASP A 20 -2.22 -7.01 9.48
CA ASP A 20 -1.42 -6.37 10.53
C ASP A 20 -2.14 -6.50 11.88
N PHE A 21 -1.41 -6.88 12.91
CA PHE A 21 -1.93 -7.05 14.27
C PHE A 21 -1.74 -5.76 15.05
N LYS A 22 -2.76 -5.43 15.85
CA LYS A 22 -2.72 -4.28 16.76
C LYS A 22 -3.26 -4.69 18.10
N PHE A 23 -2.39 -4.70 19.11
CA PHE A 23 -2.83 -4.99 20.47
C PHE A 23 -3.76 -3.87 21.00
N ALA A 24 -3.37 -2.62 20.80
CA ALA A 24 -4.12 -1.42 21.15
C ALA A 24 -3.70 -0.26 20.23
N ILE A 25 -4.53 0.77 20.12
CA ILE A 25 -4.29 1.92 19.25
C ILE A 25 -3.84 3.10 20.11
N SER A 26 -2.54 3.41 20.08
CA SER A 26 -1.97 4.53 20.84
C SER A 26 -1.67 5.76 19.98
N ASP A 27 -1.63 5.61 18.66
CA ASP A 27 -1.27 6.67 17.73
C ASP A 27 -2.00 6.50 16.40
N ALA A 28 -2.99 7.35 16.15
CA ALA A 28 -3.77 7.36 14.92
C ALA A 28 -2.89 7.56 13.66
N ARG A 29 -1.75 8.27 13.76
CA ARG A 29 -0.86 8.47 12.63
C ARG A 29 -0.13 7.18 12.25
N LYS A 30 0.28 6.35 13.22
CA LYS A 30 0.86 5.02 12.92
C LYS A 30 -0.14 4.10 12.23
N ILE A 31 -1.41 4.18 12.63
CA ILE A 31 -2.48 3.46 11.94
C ILE A 31 -2.68 3.98 10.53
N ALA A 32 -2.68 5.30 10.33
CA ALA A 32 -2.79 5.91 9.00
C ALA A 32 -1.68 5.44 8.04
N ARG A 33 -0.45 5.20 8.52
CA ARG A 33 0.63 4.60 7.71
C ARG A 33 0.28 3.19 7.22
N SER A 34 -0.32 2.38 8.09
CA SER A 34 -0.74 1.02 7.73
C SER A 34 -1.92 1.05 6.75
N LEU A 35 -2.90 1.92 6.98
CA LEU A 35 -4.02 2.14 6.07
C LEU A 35 -3.57 2.64 4.69
N SER A 36 -2.67 3.62 4.65
CA SER A 36 -2.03 4.11 3.42
C SER A 36 -1.30 2.98 2.69
N ALA A 37 -0.54 2.15 3.41
CA ALA A 37 0.19 1.03 2.82
C ALA A 37 -0.74 -0.02 2.20
N PHE A 38 -1.81 -0.40 2.90
CA PHE A 38 -2.82 -1.32 2.36
C PHE A 38 -3.54 -0.73 1.15
N ALA A 39 -4.03 0.50 1.26
CA ALA A 39 -4.80 1.15 0.19
C ALA A 39 -3.97 1.41 -1.08
N ASN A 40 -2.66 1.64 -0.94
CA ASN A 40 -1.74 1.78 -2.07
C ASN A 40 -1.34 0.44 -2.71
N ASN A 41 -1.59 -0.67 -2.01
CA ASN A 41 -1.42 -2.04 -2.49
C ASN A 41 -2.79 -2.69 -2.77
N ASP A 42 -2.98 -3.99 -2.55
CA ASP A 42 -4.25 -4.70 -2.82
C ASP A 42 -5.27 -4.65 -1.68
N GLY A 43 -5.16 -3.66 -0.79
CA GLY A 43 -5.96 -3.60 0.43
C GLY A 43 -5.44 -4.52 1.53
N GLY A 44 -6.21 -4.65 2.60
CA GLY A 44 -5.86 -5.50 3.73
C GLY A 44 -6.75 -5.29 4.93
N ARG A 45 -6.29 -5.80 6.08
CA ARG A 45 -7.03 -5.74 7.34
C ARG A 45 -6.13 -5.55 8.55
N LEU A 46 -6.64 -4.80 9.53
CA LEU A 46 -6.11 -4.74 10.89
C LEU A 46 -6.90 -5.69 11.77
N LEU A 47 -6.21 -6.50 12.59
CA LEU A 47 -6.82 -7.23 13.69
C LEU A 47 -6.51 -6.54 15.03
N ILE A 48 -7.49 -5.82 15.56
CA ILE A 48 -7.37 -5.06 16.81
C ILE A 48 -7.73 -5.96 18.00
N GLY A 49 -6.91 -5.91 19.05
CA GLY A 49 -6.99 -6.78 20.23
C GLY A 49 -6.14 -8.04 20.10
N VAL A 50 -5.23 -8.10 19.12
CA VAL A 50 -4.30 -9.21 18.88
C VAL A 50 -2.86 -8.68 19.05
N LYS A 51 -2.04 -9.38 19.83
CA LYS A 51 -0.62 -9.05 19.98
C LYS A 51 0.19 -9.54 18.78
N ASP A 52 1.38 -9.00 18.59
CA ASP A 52 2.31 -9.36 17.51
C ASP A 52 2.63 -10.86 17.46
N ASN A 53 2.58 -11.55 18.61
CA ASN A 53 2.76 -13.00 18.70
C ASN A 53 1.47 -13.82 18.46
N GLY A 54 0.41 -13.20 17.96
CA GLY A 54 -0.91 -13.82 17.73
C GLY A 54 -1.76 -14.01 19.00
N ALA A 55 -1.27 -13.66 20.20
CA ALA A 55 -2.05 -13.83 21.41
C ALA A 55 -3.25 -12.88 21.45
N ILE A 56 -4.44 -13.44 21.67
CA ILE A 56 -5.69 -12.69 21.81
C ILE A 56 -5.71 -11.99 23.16
N ALA A 57 -5.74 -10.67 23.15
CA ALA A 57 -5.94 -9.85 24.35
C ALA A 57 -7.34 -9.24 24.43
N GLY A 58 -7.98 -9.07 23.27
CA GLY A 58 -9.27 -8.44 23.11
C GLY A 58 -9.22 -6.91 23.16
N VAL A 59 -10.15 -6.30 22.44
CA VAL A 59 -10.42 -4.87 22.50
C VAL A 59 -11.06 -4.54 23.85
N ARG A 60 -10.52 -3.53 24.53
CA ARG A 60 -10.92 -3.18 25.90
C ARG A 60 -12.02 -2.11 25.95
N ASN A 61 -12.04 -1.21 24.97
CA ASN A 61 -13.02 -0.13 24.83
C ASN A 61 -13.23 0.24 23.36
N GLU A 62 -14.28 1.01 23.06
CA GLU A 62 -14.60 1.45 21.70
C GLU A 62 -13.64 2.55 21.18
N GLU A 63 -12.80 3.10 22.05
CA GLU A 63 -11.84 4.17 21.76
C GLU A 63 -10.82 3.74 20.68
N ASP A 64 -10.33 2.50 20.73
CA ASP A 64 -9.41 1.97 19.71
C ASP A 64 -10.03 2.03 18.31
N ILE A 65 -11.33 1.72 18.18
CA ILE A 65 -12.04 1.75 16.89
C ILE A 65 -12.16 3.19 16.40
N TYR A 66 -12.55 4.10 17.29
CA TYR A 66 -12.65 5.52 16.99
C TYR A 66 -11.32 6.11 16.51
N LEU A 67 -10.20 5.74 17.15
CA LEU A 67 -8.86 6.18 16.71
C LEU A 67 -8.48 5.66 15.32
N VAL A 68 -8.92 4.46 14.95
CA VAL A 68 -8.69 3.91 13.61
C VAL A 68 -9.55 4.61 12.56
N GLU A 69 -10.81 4.92 12.88
CA GLU A 69 -11.68 5.72 12.02
C GLU A 69 -11.10 7.13 11.81
N GLN A 70 -10.64 7.78 12.89
CA GLN A 70 -9.94 9.07 12.81
C GLN A 70 -8.66 9.00 11.98
N ALA A 71 -7.90 7.90 12.07
CA ALA A 71 -6.72 7.67 11.24
C ALA A 71 -7.08 7.68 9.74
N ALA A 72 -8.16 7.01 9.37
CA ALA A 72 -8.64 6.93 7.99
C ALA A 72 -9.22 8.26 7.49
N GLU A 73 -9.96 8.97 8.33
CA GLU A 73 -10.68 10.19 7.93
C GLU A 73 -9.79 11.44 7.93
N MET A 74 -8.99 11.63 8.98
CA MET A 74 -8.27 12.88 9.21
C MET A 74 -6.83 12.84 8.70
N TYR A 75 -6.17 11.69 8.82
CA TYR A 75 -4.74 11.55 8.53
C TYR A 75 -4.47 10.99 7.13
N CYS A 76 -5.37 10.20 6.55
CA CYS A 76 -5.23 9.76 5.16
C CYS A 76 -5.72 10.85 4.18
N VAL A 77 -5.04 10.97 3.05
CA VAL A 77 -5.35 11.90 1.96
C VAL A 77 -5.25 11.15 0.63
N PRO A 78 -6.36 10.90 -0.09
CA PRO A 78 -7.73 11.19 0.33
C PRO A 78 -8.16 10.38 1.57
N PRO A 79 -9.21 10.81 2.30
CA PRO A 79 -9.80 10.02 3.38
C PRO A 79 -10.21 8.62 2.88
N GLN A 80 -10.07 7.62 3.75
CA GLN A 80 -10.35 6.22 3.40
C GLN A 80 -11.60 5.70 4.10
N GLN A 81 -12.37 4.86 3.40
CA GLN A 81 -13.51 4.18 3.99
C GLN A 81 -13.09 2.82 4.55
N LEU A 82 -13.55 2.52 5.75
CA LEU A 82 -13.25 1.28 6.45
C LEU A 82 -14.49 0.42 6.63
N ARG A 83 -14.32 -0.91 6.63
CA ARG A 83 -15.34 -1.85 7.11
C ARG A 83 -14.91 -2.44 8.43
N VAL A 84 -15.67 -2.16 9.49
CA VAL A 84 -15.37 -2.61 10.84
C VAL A 84 -16.31 -3.75 11.24
N THR A 85 -15.77 -4.88 11.66
CA THR A 85 -16.55 -6.04 12.12
C THR A 85 -15.97 -6.60 13.42
N ALA A 86 -16.80 -6.69 14.46
CA ALA A 86 -16.42 -7.26 15.75
C ALA A 86 -16.68 -8.77 15.79
N PHE A 87 -15.69 -9.54 16.23
CA PHE A 87 -15.76 -10.99 16.39
C PHE A 87 -15.55 -11.39 17.86
N LYS A 88 -16.49 -12.14 18.43
CA LYS A 88 -16.27 -12.82 19.70
C LYS A 88 -15.39 -14.04 19.48
N THR A 89 -14.36 -14.18 20.31
CA THR A 89 -13.42 -15.31 20.32
C THR A 89 -13.93 -16.43 21.25
N GLU A 90 -13.24 -17.57 21.29
CA GLU A 90 -13.60 -18.66 22.20
C GLU A 90 -13.41 -18.28 23.67
N GLY A 91 -12.33 -17.58 24.01
CA GLY A 91 -12.03 -17.09 25.36
C GLY A 91 -12.90 -15.92 25.84
N GLY A 92 -13.96 -15.55 25.09
CA GLY A 92 -14.89 -14.47 25.47
C GLY A 92 -14.43 -13.05 25.11
N HIS A 93 -13.16 -12.89 24.74
CA HIS A 93 -12.61 -11.63 24.22
C HIS A 93 -13.25 -11.24 22.89
N THR A 94 -13.29 -9.94 22.61
CA THR A 94 -13.71 -9.40 21.30
C THR A 94 -12.47 -8.97 20.53
N VAL A 95 -12.31 -9.44 19.29
CA VAL A 95 -11.32 -8.93 18.33
C VAL A 95 -12.06 -8.14 17.26
N VAL A 96 -11.53 -7.01 16.84
CA VAL A 96 -12.14 -6.17 15.79
C VAL A 96 -11.30 -6.28 14.53
N ARG A 97 -11.95 -6.69 13.44
CA ARG A 97 -11.36 -6.66 12.10
C ARG A 97 -11.74 -5.35 11.44
N VAL A 98 -10.74 -4.60 11.02
CA VAL A 98 -10.93 -3.38 10.22
C VAL A 98 -10.36 -3.65 8.84
N GLU A 99 -11.20 -3.62 7.82
CA GLU A 99 -10.81 -3.86 6.44
C GLU A 99 -10.75 -2.55 5.67
N ILE A 100 -9.76 -2.45 4.79
CA ILE A 100 -9.57 -1.35 3.84
C ILE A 100 -9.31 -1.96 2.47
N ASP A 101 -10.02 -1.46 1.47
CA ASP A 101 -9.83 -1.90 0.08
C ASP A 101 -8.64 -1.18 -0.56
N ARG A 102 -8.14 -1.74 -1.66
CA ARG A 102 -7.29 -1.00 -2.58
C ARG A 102 -7.98 0.30 -3.00
N ALA A 103 -7.26 1.41 -2.91
CA ALA A 103 -7.81 2.70 -3.31
C ALA A 103 -8.05 2.74 -4.83
N PRO A 104 -9.20 3.26 -5.28
CA PRO A 104 -9.50 3.38 -6.71
C PRO A 104 -8.54 4.35 -7.41
N ALA A 105 -8.02 5.34 -6.67
CA ALA A 105 -6.99 6.26 -7.11
C ALA A 105 -5.89 6.33 -6.04
N ARG A 106 -4.64 6.16 -6.48
CA ARG A 106 -3.44 6.27 -5.65
C ARG A 106 -2.70 7.57 -5.99
N PRO A 107 -1.85 8.11 -5.10
CA PRO A 107 -1.54 7.61 -3.76
C PRO A 107 -2.59 7.99 -2.71
N VAL A 108 -2.79 7.10 -1.75
CA VAL A 108 -3.26 7.47 -0.41
C VAL A 108 -2.04 7.88 0.41
N GLN A 109 -1.97 9.14 0.78
CA GLN A 109 -0.90 9.74 1.58
C GLN A 109 -1.33 9.91 3.04
N VAL A 110 -0.36 10.04 3.94
CA VAL A 110 -0.54 10.32 5.36
C VAL A 110 -0.05 11.73 5.66
N LYS A 111 -0.86 12.49 6.42
CA LYS A 111 -0.45 13.76 7.04
C LYS A 111 0.51 13.49 8.19
N GLU A 112 1.80 13.59 7.88
CA GLU A 112 2.88 13.49 8.83
C GLU A 112 2.98 14.74 9.71
N ALA A 113 3.91 14.71 10.67
CA ALA A 113 4.26 15.91 11.43
C ALA A 113 4.68 17.05 10.49
N GLU A 114 4.43 18.28 10.93
CA GLU A 114 4.78 19.51 10.18
C GLU A 114 4.05 19.66 8.84
N GLY A 115 2.99 18.87 8.60
CA GLY A 115 2.12 19.01 7.42
C GLY A 115 2.64 18.30 6.16
N HIS A 116 3.74 17.56 6.26
CA HIS A 116 4.25 16.77 5.15
C HIS A 116 3.29 15.64 4.77
N LEU A 117 3.17 15.35 3.47
CA LEU A 117 2.42 14.20 2.98
C LEU A 117 3.38 13.09 2.57
N ARG A 118 3.14 11.86 3.04
CA ARG A 118 3.92 10.67 2.65
C ARG A 118 3.01 9.51 2.31
N ALA A 119 3.27 8.85 1.18
CA ALA A 119 2.61 7.61 0.83
C ALA A 119 3.42 6.42 1.37
N TYR A 120 2.72 5.38 1.80
CA TYR A 120 3.33 4.14 2.27
C TYR A 120 2.97 2.98 1.34
N TYR A 121 3.82 1.97 1.32
CA TYR A 121 3.65 0.71 0.61
C TYR A 121 4.01 -0.43 1.54
N ARG A 122 3.25 -1.54 1.50
CA ARG A 122 3.47 -2.67 2.39
C ARG A 122 4.38 -3.69 1.72
N VAL A 123 5.44 -4.11 2.43
CA VAL A 123 6.34 -5.18 2.02
C VAL A 123 6.38 -6.19 3.15
N ARG A 124 5.83 -7.39 2.90
CA ARG A 124 5.61 -8.39 3.95
C ARG A 124 4.79 -7.79 5.11
N ASP A 125 5.34 -7.70 6.30
CA ASP A 125 4.73 -7.16 7.51
C ASP A 125 5.08 -5.68 7.77
N GLU A 126 5.95 -5.07 6.96
CA GLU A 126 6.45 -3.70 7.17
C GLU A 126 5.80 -2.66 6.24
N ASN A 127 5.62 -1.45 6.76
CA ASN A 127 5.18 -0.29 6.00
C ASN A 127 6.38 0.59 5.65
N ILE A 128 6.79 0.61 4.38
CA ILE A 128 7.89 1.44 3.89
C ILE A 128 7.36 2.70 3.20
N ALA A 129 8.14 3.78 3.19
CA ALA A 129 7.78 4.97 2.43
C ALA A 129 7.89 4.66 0.92
N ALA A 130 6.84 5.00 0.16
CA ALA A 130 6.85 4.84 -1.28
C ALA A 130 7.88 5.81 -1.92
N PRO A 131 8.73 5.35 -2.86
CA PRO A 131 9.69 6.23 -3.51
C PRO A 131 9.02 7.38 -4.27
N PRO A 132 9.65 8.56 -4.38
CA PRO A 132 9.07 9.71 -5.08
C PRO A 132 8.64 9.41 -6.52
N LEU A 133 9.40 8.57 -7.25
CA LEU A 133 9.05 8.15 -8.61
C LEU A 133 7.70 7.41 -8.66
N LEU A 134 7.49 6.44 -7.76
CA LEU A 134 6.25 5.67 -7.66
C LEU A 134 5.07 6.59 -7.28
N VAL A 135 5.29 7.54 -6.37
CA VAL A 135 4.28 8.52 -5.98
C VAL A 135 3.85 9.39 -7.17
N LYS A 136 4.80 9.91 -7.95
CA LYS A 136 4.50 10.68 -9.17
C LYS A 136 3.76 9.84 -10.22
N ALA A 137 4.15 8.59 -10.38
CA ALA A 137 3.52 7.65 -11.31
C ALA A 137 2.05 7.39 -10.94
N TRP A 138 1.77 7.14 -9.65
CA TRP A 138 0.39 7.03 -9.15
C TRP A 138 -0.43 8.30 -9.38
N GLN A 139 0.13 9.47 -9.07
CA GLN A 139 -0.55 10.76 -9.29
C GLN A 139 -0.92 10.96 -10.76
N ARG A 140 0.03 10.73 -11.69
CA ARG A 140 -0.24 10.85 -13.13
C ARG A 140 -1.32 9.87 -13.60
N ALA A 141 -1.30 8.63 -13.10
CA ALA A 141 -2.32 7.63 -13.42
C ALA A 141 -3.72 8.04 -12.91
N ALA A 142 -3.81 8.66 -11.73
CA ALA A 142 -5.08 9.15 -11.19
C ALA A 142 -5.66 10.34 -11.97
N GLU A 143 -4.80 11.22 -12.50
CA GLU A 143 -5.20 12.38 -13.30
C GLU A 143 -5.65 11.99 -14.73
N GLN A 144 -5.06 10.94 -15.31
CA GLN A 144 -5.34 10.51 -16.67
C GLN A 144 -6.54 9.57 -16.73
N SER A 145 -7.74 10.13 -16.93
CA SER A 145 -8.98 9.36 -17.12
C SER A 145 -9.20 8.87 -18.57
N SER A 146 -8.38 9.32 -19.53
CA SER A 146 -8.55 9.03 -20.96
C SER A 146 -7.20 8.90 -21.66
N GLY A 147 -7.02 7.78 -22.37
CA GLY A 147 -5.76 7.35 -22.97
C GLY A 147 -5.06 8.44 -23.79
N SER A 148 -3.84 8.78 -23.38
CA SER A 148 -2.90 9.49 -24.23
C SER A 148 -2.34 8.49 -25.25
N ILE A 149 -2.56 8.74 -26.54
CA ILE A 149 -1.86 7.99 -27.59
C ILE A 149 -0.44 8.54 -27.66
N LEU A 150 0.45 8.02 -26.81
CA LEU A 150 1.87 8.30 -26.94
C LEU A 150 2.45 7.40 -28.03
N GLY A 151 3.12 7.99 -29.01
CA GLY A 151 4.03 7.23 -29.86
C GLY A 151 5.19 6.72 -29.01
N LEU A 152 5.33 5.41 -28.86
CA LEU A 152 6.51 4.80 -28.23
C LEU A 152 7.75 5.09 -29.08
N ASP A 153 8.55 6.05 -28.62
CA ASP A 153 9.86 6.35 -29.19
C ASP A 153 10.88 5.23 -28.90
N SER A 154 12.10 5.38 -29.40
CA SER A 154 13.15 4.36 -29.21
C SER A 154 13.47 4.10 -27.73
N HIS A 155 13.41 5.12 -26.88
CA HIS A 155 13.74 4.99 -25.46
C HIS A 155 12.62 4.31 -24.68
N GLY A 156 11.36 4.62 -24.99
CA GLY A 156 10.21 3.92 -24.43
C GLY A 156 10.24 2.43 -24.77
N ARG A 157 10.55 2.06 -26.02
CA ARG A 157 10.71 0.65 -26.43
C ARG A 157 11.86 -0.04 -25.70
N GLN A 158 12.97 0.67 -25.50
CA GLN A 158 14.11 0.14 -24.77
C GLN A 158 13.75 -0.13 -23.30
N LEU A 159 13.05 0.79 -22.63
CA LEU A 159 12.55 0.56 -21.26
C LEU A 159 11.65 -0.68 -21.19
N LEU A 160 10.71 -0.83 -22.12
CA LEU A 160 9.85 -2.01 -22.16
C LEU A 160 10.64 -3.30 -22.38
N SER A 161 11.63 -3.29 -23.26
CA SER A 161 12.50 -4.45 -23.48
C SER A 161 13.24 -4.84 -22.20
N MET A 162 13.78 -3.87 -21.46
CA MET A 162 14.48 -4.14 -20.20
C MET A 162 13.53 -4.55 -19.06
N ALA A 163 12.32 -3.98 -19.03
CA ALA A 163 11.30 -4.28 -18.02
C ALA A 163 10.59 -5.63 -18.27
N SER A 164 10.78 -6.25 -19.43
CA SER A 164 10.22 -7.56 -19.77
C SER A 164 10.99 -8.73 -19.13
N ASP A 165 12.20 -8.49 -18.62
CA ASP A 165 12.98 -9.50 -17.90
C ASP A 165 12.34 -9.82 -16.54
N ASP A 166 12.48 -11.06 -16.09
CA ASP A 166 11.90 -11.54 -14.82
C ASP A 166 12.33 -10.71 -13.60
N SER A 167 13.51 -10.11 -13.63
CA SER A 167 14.02 -9.24 -12.55
C SER A 167 13.48 -7.82 -12.61
N GLY A 168 12.91 -7.39 -13.73
CA GLY A 168 12.63 -5.99 -14.03
C GLY A 168 13.91 -5.17 -14.17
N VAL A 169 13.74 -3.84 -14.23
CA VAL A 169 14.82 -2.87 -14.44
C VAL A 169 14.70 -1.70 -13.47
N THR A 170 15.82 -1.22 -12.90
CA THR A 170 15.79 0.00 -12.08
C THR A 170 15.85 1.27 -12.94
N LEU A 171 15.49 2.42 -12.36
CA LEU A 171 15.60 3.69 -13.09
C LEU A 171 17.06 3.96 -13.46
N GLU A 172 17.99 3.66 -12.56
CA GLU A 172 19.43 3.84 -12.74
C GLU A 172 19.96 2.95 -13.88
N ASP A 173 19.58 1.67 -13.91
CA ASP A 173 19.99 0.75 -14.98
C ASP A 173 19.47 1.22 -16.34
N PHE A 174 18.20 1.66 -16.40
CA PHE A 174 17.62 2.22 -17.63
C PHE A 174 18.34 3.50 -18.08
N MET A 175 18.66 4.42 -17.16
CA MET A 175 19.41 5.64 -17.48
C MET A 175 20.78 5.33 -18.10
N VAL A 176 21.50 4.35 -17.55
CA VAL A 176 22.83 3.97 -18.02
C VAL A 176 22.74 3.35 -19.41
N GLU A 177 21.83 2.40 -19.62
CA GLU A 177 21.70 1.65 -20.87
C GLU A 177 21.11 2.50 -22.01
N ALA A 178 20.17 3.40 -21.71
CA ALA A 178 19.57 4.29 -22.71
C ALA A 178 20.35 5.59 -22.93
N HIS A 179 21.38 5.86 -22.13
CA HIS A 179 22.17 7.10 -22.14
C HIS A 179 21.33 8.38 -22.03
N ILE A 180 20.34 8.37 -21.15
CA ILE A 180 19.41 9.49 -20.95
C ILE A 180 19.53 10.12 -19.55
N SER A 181 19.08 11.36 -19.43
CA SER A 181 19.03 12.05 -18.15
C SER A 181 18.00 11.41 -17.21
N ARG A 182 18.19 11.59 -15.89
CA ARG A 182 17.20 11.16 -14.88
C ARG A 182 15.81 11.74 -15.16
N ALA A 183 15.73 13.02 -15.53
CA ALA A 183 14.45 13.67 -15.81
C ALA A 183 13.70 12.99 -16.98
N MET A 184 14.42 12.63 -18.05
CA MET A 184 13.84 11.91 -19.19
C MET A 184 13.40 10.49 -18.77
N ALA A 185 14.25 9.77 -18.03
CA ALA A 185 13.95 8.43 -17.56
C ALA A 185 12.72 8.41 -16.63
N GLU A 186 12.62 9.36 -15.70
CA GLU A 186 11.46 9.50 -14.81
C GLU A 186 10.18 9.78 -15.61
N GLU A 187 10.21 10.69 -16.59
CA GLU A 187 9.01 10.99 -17.39
C GLU A 187 8.57 9.79 -18.24
N LEU A 188 9.51 9.05 -18.84
CA LEU A 188 9.19 7.83 -19.58
C LEU A 188 8.57 6.76 -18.67
N ALA A 189 9.15 6.53 -17.49
CA ALA A 189 8.63 5.57 -16.51
C ALA A 189 7.23 5.98 -16.03
N ILE A 190 7.04 7.24 -15.64
CA ILE A 190 5.75 7.79 -15.20
C ILE A 190 4.70 7.67 -16.30
N SER A 191 5.06 7.99 -17.54
CA SER A 191 4.13 7.91 -18.66
C SER A 191 3.75 6.46 -18.99
N LEU A 192 4.70 5.52 -19.02
CA LEU A 192 4.39 4.12 -19.30
C LEU A 192 3.56 3.50 -18.18
N TYR A 193 3.84 3.88 -16.93
CA TYR A 193 3.04 3.49 -15.78
C TYR A 193 1.59 4.00 -15.90
N SER A 194 1.40 5.29 -16.21
CA SER A 194 0.07 5.87 -16.31
C SER A 194 -0.75 5.31 -17.48
N MET A 195 -0.08 4.75 -18.50
CA MET A 195 -0.70 4.01 -19.59
C MET A 195 -0.99 2.53 -19.25
N GLY A 196 -0.57 2.05 -18.08
CA GLY A 196 -0.75 0.66 -17.66
C GLY A 196 0.14 -0.34 -18.40
N VAL A 197 1.26 0.12 -18.97
CA VAL A 197 2.21 -0.72 -19.74
C VAL A 197 3.31 -1.29 -18.84
N ILE A 198 3.66 -0.58 -17.77
CA ILE A 198 4.58 -1.05 -16.74
C ILE A 198 3.98 -0.85 -15.35
N ASP A 199 4.46 -1.62 -14.38
CA ASP A 199 4.21 -1.43 -12.95
C ASP A 199 5.55 -1.34 -12.20
N PHE A 200 5.50 -0.97 -10.92
CA PHE A 200 6.64 -1.03 -10.01
C PHE A 200 6.49 -2.21 -9.07
N ARG A 201 7.54 -3.01 -8.95
CA ARG A 201 7.58 -4.18 -8.06
C ARG A 201 8.75 -4.06 -7.09
N TYR A 202 8.49 -4.37 -5.82
CA TYR A 202 9.56 -4.50 -4.83
C TYR A 202 10.14 -5.91 -4.86
N ASP A 203 11.46 -6.04 -5.08
CA ASP A 203 12.14 -7.34 -5.20
C ASP A 203 12.67 -7.91 -3.86
N GLY A 204 12.42 -7.20 -2.75
CA GLY A 204 13.00 -7.50 -1.44
C GLY A 204 14.14 -6.56 -1.05
N THR A 205 14.69 -5.81 -2.00
CA THR A 205 15.76 -4.83 -1.78
C THR A 205 15.42 -3.45 -2.33
N ARG A 206 14.86 -3.39 -3.54
CA ARG A 206 14.57 -2.15 -4.28
C ARG A 206 13.32 -2.29 -5.15
N PHE A 207 12.82 -1.14 -5.60
CA PHE A 207 11.76 -1.10 -6.61
C PHE A 207 12.36 -1.22 -8.00
N THR A 208 11.80 -2.12 -8.80
CA THR A 208 12.08 -2.31 -10.22
C THR A 208 10.84 -2.02 -11.03
N MET A 209 11.03 -1.54 -12.26
CA MET A 209 9.98 -1.42 -13.26
C MET A 209 9.84 -2.76 -13.98
N VAL A 210 8.61 -3.22 -14.13
CA VAL A 210 8.27 -4.49 -14.80
C VAL A 210 7.15 -4.24 -15.79
N CYS A 211 7.12 -4.98 -16.90
CA CYS A 211 5.95 -4.96 -17.77
C CYS A 211 4.71 -5.50 -17.04
N THR A 212 3.56 -4.89 -17.30
CA THR A 212 2.27 -5.45 -16.85
C THR A 212 1.98 -6.74 -17.61
N ALA A 213 1.46 -7.74 -16.91
CA ALA A 213 1.10 -9.05 -17.48
C ALA A 213 -0.25 -9.01 -18.20
#